data_AF-A0A2T0K1Z9-F1
#
_entry.id   AF-A0A2T0K1Z9-F1
#
_cell.length_a   1.000
_cell.length_b   1.000
_cell.length_c   1.000
_cell.angle_alpha   90.00
_cell.angle_beta   90.00
_cell.angle_gamma   90.00
#
_symmetry.space_group_name_H-M   'P 1'
#
loop_
_entity.id
_entity.type
_entity.pdbx_description
1 polymer ?
#
loop_
_entity_poly.entity_id
_entity_poly.type
_entity_poly.pdbx_seq_one_letter_code
_entity_poly.pdbx_strand_id
1 'polypeptide(L)'
;MCPLPDDLAATVGARESVTVVLEHRLLGVTPARETFEAAPVQDPGWHLTDIVWPPDVRPGAFVTVAWRPSEEYLMVKTTVLDEPMRVDGVDFYHDYDPRVVTREFDPGVSNRGRVLNAVRRLGRVFDDGSAAFPEAELPAHCGLGRGKKGTFLLRNAVDQLLREGYVTRVTGSTAVDGALNYPAVDGEESLDLLFYAPLVEEAPLPDPSGGGDPHGEGGDRRDHWVNGFVRRLPPGAHASKKQQNLHQQALEKEQIDGFTLEPGYTFVKRHHRG
;
A
#
# COMPACT_ATOMS: atom_id res chain seq x y z
N MET A 1 12.06 7.64 -10.89
CA MET A 1 13.02 8.17 -9.91
C MET A 1 13.52 7.03 -9.05
N CYS A 2 14.84 6.94 -8.81
CA CYS A 2 15.44 5.98 -7.87
C CYS A 2 16.37 6.75 -6.92
N PRO A 3 16.12 6.82 -5.60
CA PRO A 3 17.04 7.45 -4.66
C PRO A 3 18.43 6.83 -4.74
N LEU A 4 19.47 7.66 -4.64
CA LEU A 4 20.85 7.21 -4.58
C LEU A 4 21.34 7.25 -3.12
N PRO A 5 21.98 6.18 -2.63
CA PRO A 5 22.75 6.21 -1.39
C PRO A 5 23.84 7.31 -1.42
N ASP A 6 24.10 7.95 -0.29
CA ASP A 6 25.03 9.09 -0.18
C ASP A 6 26.47 8.74 -0.63
N ASP A 7 26.91 7.52 -0.37
CA ASP A 7 28.23 7.01 -0.79
C ASP A 7 28.33 6.87 -2.31
N LEU A 8 27.24 6.48 -2.97
CA LEU A 8 27.17 6.41 -4.42
C LEU A 8 27.01 7.80 -5.05
N ALA A 9 26.24 8.69 -4.42
CA ALA A 9 26.06 10.05 -4.88
C ALA A 9 27.39 10.81 -5.05
N ALA A 10 28.35 10.62 -4.15
CA ALA A 10 29.69 11.20 -4.28
C ALA A 10 30.44 10.70 -5.54
N THR A 11 30.14 9.49 -6.00
CA THR A 11 30.79 8.86 -7.15
C THR A 11 30.12 9.23 -8.47
N VAL A 12 28.78 9.26 -8.50
CA VAL A 12 28.01 9.43 -9.73
C VAL A 12 27.43 10.82 -9.91
N GLY A 13 27.25 11.60 -8.84
CA GLY A 13 26.59 12.90 -8.89
C GLY A 13 27.30 13.97 -9.72
N ALA A 14 28.60 13.83 -9.96
CA ALA A 14 29.35 14.72 -10.85
C ALA A 14 29.23 14.38 -12.35
N ARG A 15 28.54 13.28 -12.70
CA ARG A 15 28.38 12.82 -14.08
C ARG A 15 27.11 13.38 -14.70
N GLU A 16 27.16 13.70 -15.99
CA GLU A 16 25.97 14.10 -16.75
C GLU A 16 25.01 12.93 -16.99
N SER A 17 25.56 11.73 -17.18
CA SER A 17 24.82 10.48 -17.35
C SER A 17 25.59 9.32 -16.74
N VAL A 18 24.85 8.26 -16.40
CA VAL A 18 25.40 7.00 -15.92
C VAL A 18 24.58 5.84 -16.51
N THR A 19 25.28 4.85 -17.02
CA THR A 19 24.66 3.60 -17.43
C THR A 19 24.11 2.89 -16.19
N VAL A 20 22.83 2.55 -16.21
CA VAL A 20 22.15 1.78 -15.17
C VAL A 20 21.79 0.42 -15.74
N VAL A 21 22.17 -0.62 -15.02
CA VAL A 21 21.77 -2.00 -15.29
C VAL A 21 20.76 -2.40 -14.22
N LEU A 22 19.52 -2.64 -14.62
CA LEU A 22 18.48 -3.19 -13.76
C LEU A 22 18.45 -4.71 -13.87
N GLU A 23 18.71 -5.40 -12.77
CA GLU A 23 18.48 -6.84 -12.61
C GLU A 23 17.22 -7.08 -11.80
N HIS A 24 16.25 -7.78 -12.39
CA HIS A 24 14.99 -8.10 -11.74
C HIS A 24 14.48 -9.47 -12.17
N ARG A 25 13.34 -9.89 -11.63
CA ARG A 25 12.63 -11.07 -12.12
C ARG A 25 11.21 -10.68 -12.52
N LEU A 26 10.90 -10.85 -13.81
CA LEU A 26 9.55 -10.63 -14.33
C LEU A 26 8.56 -11.50 -13.57
N LEU A 27 7.61 -10.84 -12.91
CA LEU A 27 6.60 -11.42 -12.03
C LEU A 27 7.22 -12.30 -10.92
N GLY A 28 8.42 -11.97 -10.48
CA GLY A 28 9.18 -12.73 -9.48
C GLY A 28 9.83 -14.02 -10.00
N VAL A 29 9.59 -14.42 -11.25
CA VAL A 29 10.00 -15.73 -11.78
C VAL A 29 11.18 -15.61 -12.74
N THR A 30 10.99 -14.93 -13.87
CA THR A 30 11.91 -14.98 -15.01
C THR A 30 12.99 -13.92 -14.87
N PRO A 31 14.28 -14.28 -14.73
CA PRO A 31 15.36 -13.29 -14.66
C PRO A 31 15.36 -12.39 -15.89
N ALA A 32 15.40 -11.09 -15.65
CA ALA A 32 15.46 -10.07 -16.67
C ALA A 32 16.56 -9.07 -16.33
N ARG A 33 17.19 -8.56 -17.39
CA ARG A 33 18.23 -7.54 -17.30
C ARG A 33 17.95 -6.48 -18.35
N GLU A 34 17.86 -5.24 -17.89
CA GLU A 34 17.60 -4.09 -18.75
C GLU A 34 18.67 -3.03 -18.50
N THR A 35 19.05 -2.30 -19.56
CA THR A 35 20.10 -1.29 -19.50
C THR A 35 19.54 0.04 -19.99
N PHE A 36 19.81 1.10 -19.24
CA PHE A 36 19.32 2.45 -19.53
C PHE A 36 20.43 3.46 -19.30
N GLU A 37 20.33 4.60 -19.98
CA GLU A 37 21.07 5.80 -19.59
C GLU A 37 20.21 6.61 -18.62
N ALA A 38 20.76 6.94 -17.46
CA ALA A 38 20.08 7.72 -16.42
C ALA A 38 20.88 8.97 -16.07
N ALA A 39 20.19 10.04 -15.68
CA ALA A 39 20.84 11.24 -15.15
C ALA A 39 20.74 11.27 -13.61
N PRO A 40 21.84 11.50 -12.89
CA PRO A 40 21.79 11.80 -11.48
C PRO A 40 21.34 13.25 -11.28
N VAL A 41 20.29 13.45 -10.48
CA VAL A 41 19.70 14.76 -10.18
C VAL A 41 19.65 14.94 -8.66
N GLN A 42 19.87 16.17 -8.19
CA GLN A 42 19.81 16.53 -6.78
C GLN A 42 18.56 17.39 -6.52
N ASP A 43 17.49 16.79 -5.99
CA ASP A 43 16.27 17.50 -5.54
C ASP A 43 15.33 16.59 -4.71
N PRO A 44 15.11 16.83 -3.40
CA PRO A 44 15.98 17.52 -2.44
C PRO A 44 17.24 16.70 -2.08
N GLY A 45 17.33 15.45 -2.55
CA GLY A 45 18.48 14.55 -2.42
C GLY A 45 18.86 13.94 -3.77
N TRP A 46 19.97 13.19 -3.80
CA TRP A 46 20.43 12.53 -5.01
C TRP A 46 19.53 11.39 -5.43
N HIS A 47 19.17 11.37 -6.71
CA HIS A 47 18.36 10.32 -7.31
C HIS A 47 18.67 10.18 -8.80
N LEU A 48 18.33 9.03 -9.37
CA LEU A 48 18.38 8.78 -10.80
C LEU A 48 17.03 9.09 -11.44
N THR A 49 17.06 9.83 -12.55
CA THR A 49 15.92 10.03 -13.45
C THR A 49 16.02 9.11 -14.67
N ASP A 50 14.99 9.11 -15.51
CA ASP A 50 14.98 8.42 -16.82
C ASP A 50 15.12 6.89 -16.78
N ILE A 51 15.03 6.28 -15.60
CA ILE A 51 14.86 4.83 -15.44
C ILE A 51 13.45 4.45 -15.88
N VAL A 52 13.36 3.55 -16.86
CA VAL A 52 12.12 2.89 -17.26
C VAL A 52 11.93 1.66 -16.36
N TRP A 53 10.99 1.75 -15.43
CA TRP A 53 10.70 0.64 -14.52
C TRP A 53 9.85 -0.43 -15.21
N PRO A 54 10.15 -1.73 -15.01
CA PRO A 54 9.30 -2.82 -15.46
C PRO A 54 7.88 -2.68 -14.88
N PRO A 55 6.83 -3.08 -15.62
CA PRO A 55 5.44 -2.85 -15.21
C PRO A 55 5.04 -3.59 -13.92
N ASP A 56 5.77 -4.65 -13.57
CA ASP A 56 5.61 -5.46 -12.36
C ASP A 56 6.48 -5.00 -11.17
N VAL A 57 7.34 -4.00 -11.38
CA VAL A 57 8.06 -3.29 -10.31
C VAL A 57 7.25 -2.06 -9.91
N ARG A 58 6.48 -2.19 -8.83
CA ARG A 58 5.54 -1.17 -8.36
C ARG A 58 6.22 -0.07 -7.54
N PRO A 59 5.62 1.14 -7.44
CA PRO A 59 6.06 2.15 -6.49
C PRO A 59 6.17 1.58 -5.07
N GLY A 60 7.26 1.92 -4.38
CA GLY A 60 7.58 1.38 -3.06
C GLY A 60 8.45 0.12 -3.09
N ALA A 61 8.72 -0.48 -4.26
CA ALA A 61 9.65 -1.60 -4.37
C ALA A 61 11.03 -1.23 -3.82
N PHE A 62 11.60 -2.12 -3.00
CA PHE A 62 12.97 -1.98 -2.54
C PHE A 62 13.95 -2.39 -3.63
N VAL A 63 14.99 -1.57 -3.77
CA VAL A 63 16.10 -1.85 -4.69
C VAL A 63 17.42 -1.72 -3.97
N THR A 64 18.34 -2.61 -4.31
CA THR A 64 19.75 -2.48 -3.96
C THR A 64 20.46 -1.78 -5.10
N VAL A 65 21.12 -0.66 -4.80
CA VAL A 65 21.94 0.08 -5.77
C VAL A 65 23.41 -0.12 -5.44
N ALA A 66 24.22 -0.47 -6.44
CA ALA A 66 25.66 -0.68 -6.27
C ALA A 66 26.44 -0.17 -7.48
N TRP A 67 27.51 0.59 -7.25
CA TRP A 67 28.46 0.97 -8.30
C TRP A 67 29.36 -0.20 -8.69
N ARG A 68 29.59 -0.38 -10.00
CA ARG A 68 30.54 -1.36 -10.56
C ARG A 68 31.72 -0.63 -11.20
N PRO A 69 32.81 -0.33 -10.45
CA PRO A 69 33.89 0.51 -10.93
C PRO A 69 34.60 -0.02 -12.19
N SER A 70 34.77 -1.34 -12.30
CA SER A 70 35.47 -1.97 -13.43
C SER A 70 34.67 -1.94 -14.73
N GLU A 71 33.35 -1.83 -14.64
CA GLU A 71 32.42 -1.87 -15.77
C GLU A 71 31.73 -0.51 -16.00
N GLU A 72 32.02 0.47 -15.14
CA GLU A 72 31.52 1.85 -15.15
C GLU A 72 29.99 2.03 -15.22
N TYR A 73 29.23 1.14 -14.57
CA TYR A 73 27.76 1.28 -14.45
C TYR A 73 27.24 1.14 -13.02
N LEU A 74 26.02 1.63 -12.80
CA LEU A 74 25.24 1.37 -11.59
C LEU A 74 24.37 0.14 -11.77
N MET A 75 24.56 -0.86 -10.90
CA MET A 75 23.66 -2.00 -10.78
C MET A 75 22.49 -1.61 -9.88
N VAL A 76 21.27 -1.82 -10.34
CA VAL A 76 20.04 -1.73 -9.56
C VAL A 76 19.42 -3.12 -9.54
N LYS A 77 19.12 -3.64 -8.36
CA LYS A 77 18.58 -4.99 -8.21
C LYS A 77 17.32 -5.00 -7.34
N THR A 78 16.27 -5.65 -7.80
CA THR A 78 15.08 -5.92 -6.97
C THR A 78 15.26 -7.20 -6.15
N THR A 79 14.60 -7.26 -4.99
CA THR A 79 14.45 -8.48 -4.20
C THR A 79 13.06 -9.05 -4.47
N VAL A 80 12.97 -10.35 -4.78
CA VAL A 80 11.69 -11.03 -5.00
C VAL A 80 11.08 -11.43 -3.67
N LEU A 81 9.75 -11.34 -3.56
CA LEU A 81 9.02 -11.88 -2.42
C LEU A 81 9.00 -13.41 -2.48
N ASP A 82 9.18 -14.07 -1.33
CA ASP A 82 9.03 -15.52 -1.23
C ASP A 82 7.61 -15.97 -1.63
N GLU A 83 6.61 -15.17 -1.24
CA GLU A 83 5.20 -15.35 -1.57
C GLU A 83 4.66 -14.05 -2.20
N PRO A 84 4.30 -14.07 -3.51
CA PRO A 84 3.65 -12.94 -4.15
C PRO A 84 2.35 -12.57 -3.43
N MET A 85 2.08 -11.27 -3.33
CA MET A 85 0.90 -10.78 -2.62
C MET A 85 0.15 -9.71 -3.38
N ARG A 86 -1.15 -9.65 -3.13
CA ARG A 86 -2.09 -8.68 -3.68
C ARG A 86 -2.52 -7.73 -2.59
N VAL A 87 -2.24 -6.44 -2.76
CA VAL A 87 -2.63 -5.37 -1.84
C VAL A 87 -3.67 -4.49 -2.51
N ASP A 88 -4.88 -4.45 -1.97
CA ASP A 88 -6.02 -3.71 -2.51
C ASP A 88 -6.29 -3.98 -4.01
N GLY A 89 -6.06 -5.22 -4.45
CA GLY A 89 -6.25 -5.63 -5.85
C GLY A 89 -5.05 -5.41 -6.76
N VAL A 90 -3.91 -4.95 -6.23
CA VAL A 90 -2.66 -4.77 -6.99
C VAL A 90 -1.65 -5.84 -6.60
N ASP A 91 -1.11 -6.56 -7.59
CA ASP A 91 -0.11 -7.60 -7.37
C ASP A 91 1.30 -7.03 -7.16
N PHE A 92 2.00 -7.59 -6.19
CA PHE A 92 3.38 -7.32 -5.81
C PHE A 92 4.16 -8.63 -5.82
N TYR A 93 5.24 -8.65 -6.60
CA TYR A 93 6.15 -9.79 -6.74
C TYR A 93 7.53 -9.51 -6.14
N HIS A 94 7.77 -8.26 -5.76
CA HIS A 94 9.05 -7.75 -5.28
C HIS A 94 8.85 -7.12 -3.91
N ASP A 95 9.88 -7.23 -3.07
CA ASP A 95 9.90 -6.63 -1.73
C ASP A 95 9.63 -5.12 -1.81
N TYR A 96 8.87 -4.59 -0.86
CA TYR A 96 8.33 -3.23 -0.96
C TYR A 96 8.07 -2.58 0.42
N ASP A 97 8.01 -1.24 0.45
CA ASP A 97 7.60 -0.47 1.63
C ASP A 97 6.06 -0.28 1.63
N PRO A 98 5.32 -0.88 2.59
CA PRO A 98 3.87 -0.74 2.68
C PRO A 98 3.39 0.70 2.86
N ARG A 99 4.24 1.58 3.43
CA ARG A 99 3.90 2.99 3.64
C ARG A 99 3.85 3.74 2.32
N VAL A 100 4.78 3.44 1.41
CA VAL A 100 4.81 4.02 0.07
C VAL A 100 3.61 3.51 -0.73
N VAL A 101 3.35 2.20 -0.72
CA VAL A 101 2.17 1.61 -1.36
C VAL A 101 0.88 2.26 -0.88
N THR A 102 0.79 2.56 0.42
CA THR A 102 -0.37 3.23 0.99
C THR A 102 -0.54 4.64 0.43
N ARG A 103 0.54 5.44 0.41
CA ARG A 103 0.50 6.85 -0.05
C ARG A 103 0.34 7.00 -1.57
N GLU A 104 1.00 6.15 -2.35
CA GLU A 104 1.05 6.30 -3.80
C GLU A 104 -0.18 5.74 -4.50
N PHE A 105 -0.91 4.83 -3.84
CA PHE A 105 -2.12 4.24 -4.41
C PHE A 105 -3.16 5.29 -4.80
N ASP A 106 -3.67 5.17 -6.03
CA ASP A 106 -4.76 6.01 -6.51
C ASP A 106 -6.10 5.25 -6.43
N PRO A 107 -6.97 5.59 -5.46
CA PRO A 107 -8.31 5.01 -5.37
C PRO A 107 -9.29 5.58 -6.41
N GLY A 108 -8.86 6.50 -7.28
CA GLY A 108 -9.63 7.13 -8.34
C GLY A 108 -10.44 8.36 -7.88
N VAL A 109 -11.13 9.00 -8.84
CA VAL A 109 -11.76 10.32 -8.66
C VAL A 109 -13.16 10.32 -8.04
N SER A 110 -13.73 9.15 -7.71
CA SER A 110 -15.06 9.06 -7.10
C SER A 110 -15.09 9.72 -5.72
N ASN A 111 -16.26 10.08 -5.20
CA ASN A 111 -16.35 10.66 -3.85
C ASN A 111 -15.72 9.74 -2.78
N ARG A 112 -15.93 8.43 -2.93
CA ARG A 112 -15.29 7.37 -2.12
C ARG A 112 -13.77 7.40 -2.27
N GLY A 113 -13.28 7.46 -3.51
CA GLY A 113 -11.86 7.54 -3.81
C GLY A 113 -11.20 8.78 -3.23
N ARG A 114 -11.84 9.95 -3.32
CA ARG A 114 -11.33 11.21 -2.73
C ARG A 114 -11.18 11.13 -1.21
N VAL A 115 -12.15 10.53 -0.50
CA VAL A 115 -12.06 10.30 0.95
C VAL A 115 -10.93 9.32 1.26
N LEU A 116 -10.87 8.18 0.57
CA LEU A 116 -9.83 7.17 0.81
C LEU A 116 -8.43 7.70 0.49
N ASN A 117 -8.29 8.54 -0.54
CA ASN A 117 -7.05 9.21 -0.90
C ASN A 117 -6.58 10.15 0.22
N ALA A 118 -7.50 10.97 0.77
CA ALA A 118 -7.18 11.82 1.91
C ALA A 118 -6.69 11.02 3.12
N VAL A 119 -7.39 9.93 3.48
CA VAL A 119 -6.99 9.06 4.60
C VAL A 119 -5.59 8.46 4.38
N ARG A 120 -5.33 7.93 3.18
CA ARG A 120 -4.06 7.23 2.87
C ARG A 120 -2.87 8.16 2.68
N ARG A 121 -3.06 9.31 2.02
CA ARG A 121 -1.97 10.26 1.71
C ARG A 121 -1.65 11.21 2.85
N LEU A 122 -2.67 11.69 3.55
CA LEU A 122 -2.53 12.74 4.56
C LEU A 122 -2.61 12.20 5.99
N GLY A 123 -3.07 10.95 6.16
CA GLY A 123 -3.08 10.28 7.44
C GLY A 123 -1.68 9.93 7.94
N ARG A 124 -1.60 9.64 9.24
CA ARG A 124 -0.44 8.97 9.83
C ARG A 124 -0.43 7.53 9.33
N VAL A 125 0.59 7.17 8.55
CA VAL A 125 0.78 5.83 7.99
C VAL A 125 1.72 5.04 8.90
N PHE A 126 1.33 3.80 9.22
CA PHE A 126 2.10 2.88 10.06
C PHE A 126 2.94 1.92 9.19
N ASP A 127 3.90 1.24 9.80
CA ASP A 127 4.84 0.37 9.09
C ASP A 127 4.19 -0.84 8.39
N ASP A 128 2.97 -1.21 8.79
CA ASP A 128 2.18 -2.25 8.13
C ASP A 128 1.34 -1.73 6.94
N GLY A 129 1.47 -0.44 6.60
CA GLY A 129 0.68 0.22 5.56
C GLY A 129 -0.72 0.63 6.00
N SER A 130 -1.11 0.41 7.26
CA SER A 130 -2.34 1.02 7.75
C SER A 130 -2.20 2.54 7.88
N ALA A 131 -3.32 3.26 7.87
CA ALA A 131 -3.32 4.72 7.99
C ALA A 131 -4.48 5.22 8.85
N ALA A 132 -4.20 6.23 9.68
CA ALA A 132 -5.19 6.89 10.52
C ALA A 132 -5.33 8.38 10.16
N PHE A 133 -6.56 8.86 10.03
CA PHE A 133 -6.85 10.26 9.69
C PHE A 133 -8.03 10.81 10.51
N PRO A 134 -7.97 12.03 11.05
CA PRO A 134 -9.07 12.65 11.78
C PRO A 134 -10.32 12.82 10.92
N GLU A 135 -11.45 12.24 11.33
CA GLU A 135 -12.69 12.30 10.52
C GLU A 135 -13.18 13.75 10.35
N ALA A 136 -12.99 14.58 11.38
CA ALA A 136 -13.37 15.99 11.38
C ALA A 136 -12.61 16.83 10.32
N GLU A 137 -11.42 16.41 9.90
CA GLU A 137 -10.57 17.14 8.94
C GLU A 137 -10.89 16.80 7.49
N LEU A 138 -11.68 15.74 7.23
CA LEU A 138 -12.00 15.32 5.86
C LEU A 138 -12.55 16.43 4.95
N PRO A 139 -13.51 17.29 5.40
CA PRO A 139 -14.04 18.37 4.57
C PRO A 139 -12.97 19.32 4.01
N ALA A 140 -11.88 19.54 4.76
CA ALA A 140 -10.81 20.44 4.34
C ALA A 140 -9.93 19.82 3.24
N HIS A 141 -9.80 18.49 3.23
CA HIS A 141 -8.77 17.80 2.46
C HIS A 141 -9.25 16.97 1.26
N CYS A 142 -10.48 16.45 1.29
CA CYS A 142 -10.98 15.59 0.19
C CYS A 142 -11.75 16.35 -0.91
N GLY A 143 -11.87 17.68 -0.80
CA GLY A 143 -12.61 18.49 -1.76
C GLY A 143 -14.13 18.22 -1.76
N LEU A 144 -14.66 17.69 -0.65
CA LEU A 144 -16.08 17.51 -0.35
C LEU A 144 -16.45 18.33 0.91
N GLY A 145 -17.70 18.25 1.38
CA GLY A 145 -18.10 18.86 2.66
C GLY A 145 -18.54 20.33 2.59
N ARG A 146 -18.30 21.06 1.50
CA ARG A 146 -18.79 22.45 1.32
C ARG A 146 -20.28 22.49 0.94
N GLY A 147 -21.08 23.18 1.76
CA GLY A 147 -22.52 23.34 1.56
C GLY A 147 -23.31 22.04 1.73
N LYS A 148 -24.65 22.14 1.78
CA LYS A 148 -25.54 21.00 2.10
C LYS A 148 -25.30 19.77 1.20
N LYS A 149 -25.10 19.98 -0.10
CA LYS A 149 -24.80 18.91 -1.06
C LYS A 149 -23.45 18.27 -0.79
N GLY A 150 -22.40 19.07 -0.59
CA GLY A 150 -21.05 18.56 -0.33
C GLY A 150 -20.96 17.78 0.99
N THR A 151 -21.63 18.24 2.04
CA THR A 151 -21.73 17.52 3.31
C THR A 151 -22.46 16.19 3.16
N PHE A 152 -23.56 16.16 2.40
CA PHE A 152 -24.28 14.91 2.11
C PHE A 152 -23.42 13.90 1.35
N LEU A 153 -22.69 14.35 0.31
CA LEU A 153 -21.81 13.49 -0.48
C LEU A 153 -20.64 12.94 0.35
N LEU A 154 -20.04 13.78 1.21
CA LEU A 154 -18.98 13.35 2.12
C LEU A 154 -19.49 12.26 3.06
N ARG A 155 -20.61 12.50 3.75
CA ARG A 155 -21.20 11.53 4.67
C ARG A 155 -21.52 10.21 3.97
N ASN A 156 -22.14 10.28 2.80
CA ASN A 156 -22.47 9.09 2.01
C ASN A 156 -21.22 8.29 1.61
N ALA A 157 -20.14 8.96 1.20
CA ALA A 157 -18.88 8.32 0.84
C ALA A 157 -18.20 7.64 2.05
N VAL A 158 -18.18 8.30 3.21
CA VAL A 158 -17.65 7.72 4.45
C VAL A 158 -18.48 6.50 4.88
N ASP A 159 -19.81 6.62 4.88
CA ASP A 159 -20.71 5.52 5.24
C ASP A 159 -20.55 4.31 4.31
N GLN A 160 -20.28 4.55 3.01
CA GLN A 160 -19.99 3.48 2.06
C GLN A 160 -18.67 2.78 2.37
N LEU A 161 -17.59 3.54 2.62
CA LEU A 161 -16.27 2.95 2.98
C LEU A 161 -16.34 2.11 4.26
N LEU A 162 -17.09 2.57 5.26
CA LEU A 162 -17.31 1.84 6.51
C LEU A 162 -18.09 0.55 6.28
N ARG A 163 -19.13 0.59 5.44
CA ARG A 163 -19.96 -0.58 5.12
C ARG A 163 -19.19 -1.64 4.34
N GLU A 164 -18.33 -1.20 3.43
CA GLU A 164 -17.46 -2.05 2.60
C GLU A 164 -16.17 -2.49 3.34
N GLY A 165 -15.94 -1.97 4.55
CA GLY A 165 -14.81 -2.36 5.39
C GLY A 165 -13.46 -1.82 4.95
N TYR A 166 -13.41 -0.83 4.05
CA TYR A 166 -12.17 -0.15 3.66
C TYR A 166 -11.60 0.72 4.77
N VAL A 167 -12.46 1.27 5.62
CA VAL A 167 -12.07 2.01 6.82
C VAL A 167 -12.91 1.57 8.01
N THR A 168 -12.43 1.86 9.21
CA THR A 168 -13.17 1.70 10.46
C THR A 168 -13.06 2.96 11.30
N ARG A 169 -14.11 3.33 12.03
CA ARG A 169 -14.01 4.36 13.05
C ARG A 169 -13.30 3.82 14.28
N VAL A 170 -12.29 4.55 14.74
CA VAL A 170 -11.53 4.25 15.95
C VAL A 170 -11.30 5.53 16.74
N THR A 171 -11.04 5.40 18.04
CA THR A 171 -10.67 6.54 18.88
C THR A 171 -9.15 6.68 18.91
N GLY A 172 -8.67 7.87 18.62
CA GLY A 172 -7.28 8.26 18.83
C GLY A 172 -7.18 9.45 19.76
N SER A 173 -5.99 10.01 19.85
CA SER A 173 -5.73 11.26 20.58
C SER A 173 -4.78 12.17 19.83
N THR A 174 -4.75 13.44 20.21
CA THR A 174 -3.78 14.41 19.71
C THR A 174 -2.89 14.85 20.87
N ALA A 175 -1.59 14.69 20.71
CA ALA A 175 -0.61 15.18 21.67
C ALA A 175 -0.56 16.72 21.69
N VAL A 176 0.08 17.29 22.71
CA VAL A 176 0.21 18.75 22.89
C VAL A 176 0.94 19.43 21.72
N ASP A 177 1.80 18.69 21.02
CA ASP A 177 2.52 19.14 19.82
C ASP A 177 1.71 19.00 18.52
N GLY A 178 0.47 18.51 18.61
CA GLY A 178 -0.39 18.24 17.46
C GLY A 178 -0.15 16.88 16.80
N ALA A 179 0.72 16.03 17.34
CA ALA A 179 0.96 14.71 16.79
C ALA A 179 -0.26 13.80 17.00
N LEU A 180 -0.70 13.15 15.93
CA LEU A 180 -1.82 12.23 15.97
C LEU A 180 -1.40 10.88 16.54
N ASN A 181 -2.05 10.42 17.60
CA ASN A 181 -1.82 9.12 18.24
C ASN A 181 -2.99 8.15 18.01
N TYR A 182 -2.62 6.91 17.74
CA TYR A 182 -3.53 5.78 17.69
C TYR A 182 -2.78 4.52 18.18
N PRO A 183 -3.31 3.79 19.18
CA PRO A 183 -4.52 4.08 19.96
C PRO A 183 -4.46 5.40 20.75
N ALA A 184 -5.62 5.86 21.27
CA ALA A 184 -5.68 7.03 22.14
C ALA A 184 -4.82 6.86 23.40
N VAL A 185 -4.12 7.92 23.79
CA VAL A 185 -3.26 7.97 24.98
C VAL A 185 -3.99 8.67 26.12
N ASP A 186 -3.88 8.12 27.33
CA ASP A 186 -4.51 8.70 28.53
C ASP A 186 -3.98 10.11 28.82
N GLY A 187 -4.90 11.04 29.05
CA GLY A 187 -4.59 12.44 29.34
C GLY A 187 -4.43 13.34 28.12
N GLU A 188 -4.46 12.80 26.90
CA GLU A 188 -4.50 13.56 25.66
C GLU A 188 -5.94 13.85 25.18
N GLU A 189 -6.10 14.85 24.31
CA GLU A 189 -7.42 15.17 23.73
C GLU A 189 -7.86 14.04 22.78
N SER A 190 -9.00 13.42 23.06
CA SER A 190 -9.55 12.32 22.25
C SER A 190 -10.29 12.83 21.02
N LEU A 191 -10.19 12.09 19.91
CA LEU A 191 -10.88 12.40 18.66
C LEU A 191 -11.23 11.14 17.86
N ASP A 192 -12.21 11.28 16.98
CA ASP A 192 -12.65 10.22 16.06
C ASP A 192 -11.74 10.15 14.82
N LEU A 193 -11.21 8.96 14.56
CA LEU A 193 -10.35 8.68 13.42
C LEU A 193 -11.01 7.71 12.45
N LEU A 194 -10.78 7.93 11.16
CA LEU A 194 -10.91 6.88 10.16
C LEU A 194 -9.60 6.12 10.04
N PHE A 195 -9.65 4.83 10.33
CA PHE A 195 -8.55 3.90 10.22
C PHE A 195 -8.70 3.03 8.97
N TYR A 196 -7.78 3.19 8.02
CA TYR A 196 -7.61 2.33 6.86
C TYR A 196 -6.63 1.21 7.21
N ALA A 197 -6.96 -0.02 6.79
CA ALA A 197 -6.05 -1.15 6.81
C ALA A 197 -6.01 -1.78 5.41
N PRO A 198 -4.83 -2.05 4.84
CA PRO A 198 -4.71 -2.66 3.52
C PRO A 198 -5.37 -4.04 3.48
N LEU A 199 -6.07 -4.34 2.38
CA LEU A 199 -6.52 -5.69 2.08
C LEU A 199 -5.34 -6.46 1.47
N VAL A 200 -4.80 -7.43 2.20
CA VAL A 200 -3.70 -8.27 1.74
C VAL A 200 -4.23 -9.68 1.46
N GLU A 201 -3.97 -10.16 0.26
CA GLU A 201 -4.33 -11.49 -0.24
C GLU A 201 -3.08 -12.13 -0.90
N GLU A 202 -3.06 -13.45 -1.05
CA GLU A 202 -2.05 -14.09 -1.90
C GLU A 202 -2.28 -13.69 -3.36
N ALA A 203 -1.21 -13.29 -4.06
CA ALA A 203 -1.28 -13.06 -5.49
C ALA A 203 -1.18 -14.41 -6.23
N PRO A 204 -1.87 -14.54 -7.38
CA PRO A 204 -1.72 -15.73 -8.21
C PRO A 204 -0.26 -15.88 -8.64
N LEU A 205 0.26 -17.10 -8.53
CA LEU A 205 1.57 -17.42 -9.10
C LEU A 205 1.48 -17.28 -10.63
N PRO A 206 2.50 -16.68 -11.28
CA PRO A 206 2.54 -16.63 -12.73
C PRO A 206 2.55 -18.05 -13.30
N ASP A 207 1.67 -18.33 -14.27
CA ASP A 207 1.66 -19.64 -14.93
C ASP A 207 3.00 -19.84 -15.69
N PRO A 208 3.79 -20.87 -15.36
CA PRO A 208 5.03 -21.19 -16.08
C PRO A 208 4.80 -21.54 -17.56
N SER A 209 3.54 -21.76 -17.98
CA SER A 209 3.14 -22.15 -19.33
C SER A 209 2.83 -20.98 -20.28
N GLY A 210 3.23 -19.76 -19.94
CA GLY A 210 3.39 -18.64 -20.89
C GLY A 210 2.14 -18.21 -21.68
N GLY A 211 0.93 -18.46 -21.19
CA GLY A 211 -0.32 -18.24 -21.94
C GLY A 211 -1.27 -17.16 -21.39
N GLY A 212 -0.93 -16.50 -20.28
CA GLY A 212 -1.76 -15.44 -19.71
C GLY A 212 -1.28 -14.07 -20.15
N ASP A 213 -2.12 -13.31 -20.84
CA ASP A 213 -1.85 -11.92 -21.22
C ASP A 213 -1.30 -11.11 -20.03
N PRO A 214 -0.15 -10.42 -20.17
CA PRO A 214 0.48 -9.64 -19.10
C PRO A 214 -0.21 -8.29 -18.82
N HIS A 215 -1.40 -8.08 -19.37
CA HIS A 215 -2.15 -6.83 -19.25
C HIS A 215 -3.43 -7.03 -18.44
N GLY A 216 -3.25 -7.23 -17.13
CA GLY A 216 -4.27 -6.82 -16.16
C GLY A 216 -4.31 -5.29 -16.14
N GLU A 217 -5.04 -4.69 -17.08
CA GLU A 217 -5.39 -3.28 -17.10
C GLU A 217 -5.83 -2.85 -15.69
N GLY A 218 -5.04 -2.00 -15.05
CA GLY A 218 -5.58 -1.11 -14.03
C GLY A 218 -6.63 -0.26 -14.72
N GLY A 219 -7.92 -0.50 -14.45
CA GLY A 219 -8.95 0.31 -15.09
C GLY A 219 -10.40 -0.14 -14.94
N ASP A 220 -10.69 -1.41 -14.63
CA ASP A 220 -12.08 -1.85 -14.57
C ASP A 220 -12.44 -2.43 -13.20
N ARG A 221 -13.15 -1.61 -12.41
CA ARG A 221 -13.81 -2.01 -11.16
C ARG A 221 -14.92 -3.00 -11.50
N ARG A 222 -14.55 -4.26 -11.72
CA ARG A 222 -15.55 -5.33 -11.84
C ARG A 222 -16.13 -5.55 -10.46
N ASP A 223 -17.47 -5.54 -10.38
CA ASP A 223 -18.20 -6.05 -9.22
C ASP A 223 -17.68 -7.45 -8.91
N HIS A 224 -17.07 -7.65 -7.74
CA HIS A 224 -16.58 -8.96 -7.35
C HIS A 224 -16.85 -9.25 -5.88
N TRP A 225 -17.10 -10.53 -5.62
CA TRP A 225 -17.19 -11.07 -4.27
C TRP A 225 -15.78 -11.25 -3.72
N VAL A 226 -15.48 -10.57 -2.63
CA VAL A 226 -14.25 -10.79 -1.84
C VAL A 226 -14.54 -11.91 -0.87
N ASN A 227 -13.74 -12.97 -0.91
CA ASN A 227 -13.85 -14.10 0.03
C ASN A 227 -13.59 -13.66 1.47
N GLY A 228 -13.87 -14.52 2.44
CA GLY A 228 -13.48 -14.24 3.81
C GLY A 228 -11.96 -14.31 3.93
N PHE A 229 -11.33 -13.37 4.64
CA PHE A 229 -9.88 -13.35 4.81
C PHE A 229 -9.49 -12.89 6.22
N VAL A 230 -8.26 -13.19 6.61
CA VAL A 230 -7.67 -12.74 7.87
C VAL A 230 -6.90 -11.46 7.61
N ARG A 231 -7.18 -10.40 8.37
CA ARG A 231 -6.45 -9.13 8.30
C ARG A 231 -5.66 -8.90 9.57
N ARG A 232 -4.49 -8.28 9.44
CA ARG A 232 -3.73 -7.82 10.61
C ARG A 232 -4.49 -6.69 11.31
N LEU A 233 -4.45 -6.71 12.63
CA LEU A 233 -4.91 -5.66 13.51
C LEU A 233 -3.71 -4.80 13.94
N PRO A 234 -3.97 -3.54 14.31
CA PRO A 234 -2.96 -2.66 14.87
C PRO A 234 -2.24 -3.28 16.09
N PRO A 235 -1.00 -2.86 16.39
CA PRO A 235 -0.29 -3.27 17.59
C PRO A 235 -1.14 -3.04 18.85
N GLY A 236 -1.29 -4.08 19.69
CA GLY A 236 -2.09 -4.04 20.92
C GLY A 236 -3.61 -4.22 20.73
N ALA A 237 -4.11 -4.29 19.50
CA ALA A 237 -5.51 -4.60 19.22
C ALA A 237 -5.74 -6.11 19.08
N HIS A 238 -6.89 -6.58 19.57
CA HIS A 238 -7.29 -7.99 19.51
C HIS A 238 -8.60 -8.17 18.76
N ALA A 239 -8.77 -9.31 18.08
CA ALA A 239 -10.03 -9.65 17.45
C ALA A 239 -11.16 -9.68 18.50
N SER A 240 -12.29 -9.04 18.20
CA SER A 240 -13.47 -9.20 19.03
C SER A 240 -13.93 -10.67 19.05
N LYS A 241 -14.57 -11.11 20.14
CA LYS A 241 -15.18 -12.46 20.24
C LYS A 241 -16.08 -12.79 19.04
N LYS A 242 -16.78 -11.79 18.51
CA LYS A 242 -17.62 -11.94 17.31
C LYS A 242 -16.80 -12.31 16.08
N GLN A 243 -15.64 -11.70 15.88
CA GLN A 243 -14.76 -12.00 14.74
C GLN A 243 -14.02 -13.33 14.92
N GLN A 244 -13.66 -13.68 16.15
CA GLN A 244 -13.15 -15.03 16.47
C GLN A 244 -14.18 -16.12 16.13
N ASN A 245 -15.46 -15.90 16.47
CA ASN A 245 -16.53 -16.83 16.13
C ASN A 245 -16.78 -16.91 14.62
N LEU A 246 -16.71 -15.78 13.90
CA LEU A 246 -16.87 -15.77 12.44
C LEU A 246 -15.71 -16.51 11.74
N HIS A 247 -14.50 -16.36 12.26
CA HIS A 247 -13.33 -17.12 11.81
C HIS A 247 -13.52 -18.63 12.01
N GLN A 248 -13.93 -19.04 13.21
CA GLN A 248 -14.20 -20.44 13.53
C GLN A 248 -15.25 -21.04 12.59
N GLN A 249 -16.35 -20.31 12.34
CA GLN A 249 -17.39 -20.73 11.40
C GLN A 249 -16.91 -20.80 9.95
N ALA A 250 -15.93 -19.99 9.56
CA ALA A 250 -15.37 -20.00 8.21
C ALA A 250 -14.44 -21.20 8.00
N LEU A 251 -13.64 -21.57 9.02
CA LEU A 251 -12.86 -22.81 9.04
C LEU A 251 -13.77 -24.05 8.95
N GLU A 252 -14.84 -24.11 9.75
CA GLU A 252 -15.81 -25.21 9.73
C GLU A 252 -16.52 -25.40 8.39
N LYS A 253 -16.60 -24.34 7.58
CA LYS A 253 -17.24 -24.35 6.26
C LYS A 253 -16.25 -24.46 5.11
N GLU A 254 -14.97 -24.69 5.41
CA GLU A 254 -13.89 -24.78 4.41
C GLU A 254 -13.85 -23.52 3.51
N GLN A 255 -14.20 -22.35 4.06
CA GLN A 255 -14.21 -21.07 3.33
C GLN A 255 -12.86 -20.33 3.40
N ILE A 256 -11.97 -20.81 4.25
CA ILE A 256 -10.60 -20.33 4.45
C ILE A 256 -9.72 -21.54 4.79
N ASP A 257 -8.50 -21.56 4.27
CA ASP A 257 -7.55 -22.64 4.53
C ASP A 257 -6.90 -22.46 5.90
N GLY A 258 -7.25 -23.32 6.87
CA GLY A 258 -6.42 -23.81 7.98
C GLY A 258 -5.76 -22.83 8.97
N PHE A 259 -5.77 -21.52 8.77
CA PHE A 259 -5.06 -20.58 9.64
C PHE A 259 -5.76 -20.47 10.99
N THR A 260 -4.99 -20.53 12.08
CA THR A 260 -5.47 -20.13 13.41
C THR A 260 -5.40 -18.61 13.49
N LEU A 261 -6.45 -17.95 13.98
CA LEU A 261 -6.47 -16.49 14.09
C LEU A 261 -5.45 -16.03 15.14
N GLU A 262 -4.25 -15.63 14.69
CA GLU A 262 -3.17 -15.22 15.57
C GLU A 262 -3.49 -13.94 16.37
N PRO A 263 -2.86 -13.75 17.55
CA PRO A 263 -2.95 -12.49 18.28
C PRO A 263 -2.52 -11.32 17.38
N GLY A 264 -3.34 -10.26 17.32
CA GLY A 264 -3.08 -9.14 16.43
C GLY A 264 -3.60 -9.34 15.00
N TYR A 265 -4.49 -10.31 14.76
CA TYR A 265 -5.24 -10.46 13.50
C TYR A 265 -6.74 -10.54 13.77
N THR A 266 -7.59 -10.20 12.79
CA THR A 266 -9.05 -10.37 12.83
C THR A 266 -9.55 -10.94 11.51
N PHE A 267 -10.64 -11.70 11.59
CA PHE A 267 -11.32 -12.18 10.40
C PHE A 267 -12.25 -11.12 9.81
N VAL A 268 -12.33 -11.07 8.49
CA VAL A 268 -13.30 -10.27 7.73
C VAL A 268 -14.14 -11.23 6.91
N LYS A 269 -15.46 -11.18 7.12
CA LYS A 269 -16.38 -12.05 6.38
C LYS A 269 -16.38 -11.69 4.89
N ARG A 270 -16.71 -12.70 4.08
CA ARG A 270 -17.02 -12.52 2.66
C ARG A 270 -18.00 -11.36 2.45
N HIS A 271 -17.67 -10.47 1.53
CA HIS A 271 -18.49 -9.30 1.21
C HIS A 271 -18.45 -8.99 -0.29
N HIS A 272 -19.45 -8.26 -0.76
CA HIS A 272 -19.52 -7.80 -2.15
C HIS A 272 -18.83 -6.45 -2.28
N ARG A 273 -18.00 -6.26 -3.30
CA ARG A 273 -17.40 -4.97 -3.65
C ARG A 273 -17.86 -4.52 -5.04
N GLY A 274 -18.35 -3.29 -5.10
CA GLY A 274 -18.76 -2.55 -6.31
C GLY A 274 -18.58 -1.06 -6.11
#